data_AF-A0A556MWL3-F1
#
_entry.id   AF-A0A556MWL3-F1
#
_cell.length_a   1.000
_cell.length_b   1.000
_cell.length_c   1.000
_cell.angle_alpha   90.00
_cell.angle_beta   90.00
_cell.angle_gamma   90.00
#
_symmetry.space_group_name_H-M   'P 1'
#
loop_
_entity.id
_entity.type
_entity.pdbx_description
1 polymer ?
#
loop_
_entity_poly.entity_id
_entity_poly.type
_entity_poly.pdbx_seq_one_letter_code
_entity_poly.pdbx_strand_id
1 'polypeptide(L)'
;MFEKLFMLVKNNAGMAVVNNPVIPVKYHEAVINEASSSIIEVLKGQMENGKLKDLIKYFQYPGIYNNPLINSTVNKFANKLNNYYGIVPVEALLIAKELIPPVMQEMIQQSKNEQNTDFALGKLLSMLSGNYNMNNLLSQLAIA
;
A
#
# COMPACT_ATOMS: atom_id res chain seq x y z
N MET A 1 -1.49 -12.36 -4.91
CA MET A 1 -1.89 -11.08 -4.27
C MET A 1 -1.07 -9.89 -4.73
N PHE A 2 0.26 -9.99 -4.96
CA PHE A 2 1.02 -8.89 -5.59
C PHE A 2 0.35 -8.37 -6.87
N GLU A 3 -0.05 -9.29 -7.75
CA GLU A 3 -0.84 -8.97 -8.94
C GLU A 3 -2.18 -8.29 -8.62
N LYS A 4 -2.86 -8.70 -7.55
CA LYS A 4 -4.13 -8.09 -7.12
C LYS A 4 -3.93 -6.67 -6.60
N LEU A 5 -2.86 -6.43 -5.84
CA LEU A 5 -2.48 -5.07 -5.42
C LEU A 5 -2.10 -4.23 -6.63
N PHE A 6 -1.34 -4.78 -7.58
CA PHE A 6 -1.02 -4.10 -8.82
C PHE A 6 -2.27 -3.70 -9.59
N MET A 7 -3.25 -4.61 -9.71
CA MET A 7 -4.54 -4.30 -10.33
C MET A 7 -5.31 -3.22 -9.57
N LEU A 8 -5.28 -3.26 -8.23
CA LEU A 8 -5.89 -2.23 -7.39
C LEU A 8 -5.27 -0.85 -7.66
N VAL A 9 -3.94 -0.76 -7.69
CA VAL A 9 -3.21 0.47 -8.03
C VAL A 9 -3.54 0.92 -9.45
N LYS A 10 -3.51 -0.01 -10.41
CA LYS A 10 -3.81 0.27 -11.82
C LYS A 10 -5.21 0.86 -12.00
N ASN A 11 -6.20 0.33 -11.29
CA ASN A 11 -7.58 0.83 -11.34
C ASN A 11 -7.71 2.26 -10.76
N ASN A 12 -6.84 2.64 -9.81
CA ASN A 12 -6.81 3.97 -9.20
C ASN A 12 -5.83 4.94 -9.90
N ALA A 13 -5.05 4.47 -10.88
CA ALA A 13 -3.95 5.24 -11.50
C ALA A 13 -4.40 6.37 -12.43
N GLY A 14 -5.70 6.47 -12.74
CA GLY A 14 -6.26 7.33 -13.79
C GLY A 14 -5.68 8.75 -13.83
N MET A 15 -6.07 9.61 -12.91
CA MET A 15 -5.61 11.02 -12.92
C MET A 15 -4.15 11.17 -12.46
N ALA A 16 -3.74 10.44 -11.43
CA ALA A 16 -2.42 10.57 -10.85
C ALA A 16 -1.27 10.14 -11.79
N VAL A 17 -1.52 9.17 -12.68
CA VAL A 17 -0.48 8.58 -13.55
C VAL A 17 -0.86 8.61 -15.02
N VAL A 18 -2.02 8.04 -15.40
CA VAL A 18 -2.35 7.82 -16.82
C VAL A 18 -2.63 9.14 -17.55
N ASN A 19 -3.38 10.03 -16.90
CA ASN A 19 -3.72 11.35 -17.44
C ASN A 19 -2.75 12.46 -16.99
N ASN A 20 -1.65 12.10 -16.33
CA ASN A 20 -0.70 13.07 -15.80
C ASN A 20 0.40 13.38 -16.83
N PRO A 21 0.52 14.63 -17.31
CA PRO A 21 1.52 15.00 -18.32
C PRO A 21 2.97 14.92 -17.82
N VAL A 22 3.19 14.91 -16.50
CA VAL A 22 4.52 14.78 -15.88
C VAL A 22 5.08 13.37 -16.04
N ILE A 23 4.23 12.37 -16.29
CA ILE A 23 4.63 10.97 -16.41
C ILE A 23 4.51 10.51 -17.88
N PRO A 24 5.63 10.33 -18.59
CA PRO A 24 5.62 9.75 -19.93
C PRO A 24 4.91 8.39 -19.98
N VAL A 25 4.14 8.13 -21.04
CA VAL A 25 3.36 6.90 -21.23
C VAL A 25 4.20 5.62 -21.06
N LYS A 26 5.45 5.64 -21.54
CA LYS A 26 6.39 4.51 -21.40
C LYS A 26 6.71 4.13 -19.94
N TYR A 27 6.43 5.01 -18.99
CA TYR A 27 6.66 4.79 -17.56
C TYR A 27 5.38 4.49 -16.77
N HIS A 28 4.19 4.57 -17.37
CA HIS A 28 2.92 4.40 -16.65
C HIS A 28 2.87 3.08 -15.87
N GLU A 29 3.15 1.97 -16.54
CA GLU A 29 3.14 0.64 -15.91
C GLU A 29 4.22 0.50 -14.83
N ALA A 30 5.42 1.02 -15.08
CA ALA A 30 6.50 1.01 -14.11
C ALA A 30 6.15 1.82 -12.86
N VAL A 31 5.56 3.00 -13.03
CA VAL A 31 5.10 3.87 -11.93
C VAL A 31 4.00 3.20 -11.11
N ILE A 32 3.05 2.52 -11.75
CA ILE A 32 2.02 1.72 -11.08
C ILE A 32 2.67 0.58 -10.26
N ASN A 33 3.69 -0.07 -10.81
CA ASN A 33 4.45 -1.07 -10.07
C ASN A 33 5.21 -0.46 -8.87
N GLU A 34 5.78 0.74 -9.02
CA GLU A 34 6.47 1.42 -7.92
C GLU A 34 5.53 1.87 -6.79
N ALA A 35 4.30 2.26 -7.11
CA ALA A 35 3.28 2.53 -6.10
C ALA A 35 2.90 1.24 -5.36
N SER A 36 2.71 0.14 -6.09
CA SER A 36 2.42 -1.18 -5.52
C SER A 36 3.53 -1.63 -4.56
N SER A 37 4.78 -1.58 -5.01
CA SER A 37 5.94 -1.98 -4.21
C SER A 37 6.16 -1.06 -3.01
N SER A 38 5.90 0.24 -3.13
CA SER A 38 5.99 1.18 -2.00
C SER A 38 5.02 0.84 -0.88
N ILE A 39 3.79 0.43 -1.20
CA ILE A 39 2.81 -0.05 -0.22
C ILE A 39 3.37 -1.28 0.51
N ILE A 40 3.85 -2.27 -0.23
CA ILE A 40 4.40 -3.51 0.34
C ILE A 40 5.60 -3.23 1.25
N GLU A 41 6.55 -2.43 0.77
CA GLU A 41 7.77 -2.10 1.52
C GLU A 41 7.44 -1.40 2.84
N VAL A 42 6.48 -0.48 2.85
CA VAL A 42 6.06 0.22 4.08
C VAL A 42 5.36 -0.74 5.04
N LEU A 43 4.43 -1.58 4.56
CA LEU A 43 3.73 -2.56 5.38
C LEU A 43 4.71 -3.58 6.00
N LYS A 44 5.64 -4.09 5.19
CA LYS A 44 6.70 -5.00 5.62
C LYS A 44 7.58 -4.34 6.67
N GLY A 45 8.02 -3.10 6.42
CA GLY A 45 8.83 -2.33 7.37
C GLY A 45 8.13 -2.09 8.70
N GLN A 46 6.81 -1.86 8.75
CA GLN A 46 6.11 -1.74 10.04
C GLN A 46 6.20 -3.03 10.85
N MET A 47 5.99 -4.17 10.21
CA MET A 47 6.04 -5.47 10.89
C MET A 47 7.44 -5.83 11.35
N GLU A 48 8.47 -5.62 10.51
CA GLU A 48 9.87 -5.85 10.87
C GLU A 48 10.31 -4.99 12.06
N ASN A 49 9.74 -3.78 12.19
CA ASN A 49 9.97 -2.89 13.33
C ASN A 49 9.06 -3.20 14.54
N GLY A 50 8.41 -4.37 14.59
CA GLY A 50 7.60 -4.81 15.72
C GLY A 50 6.22 -4.14 15.85
N LYS A 51 5.77 -3.38 14.83
CA LYS A 51 4.50 -2.62 14.85
C LYS A 51 3.31 -3.41 14.30
N LEU A 52 3.33 -4.74 14.42
CA LEU A 52 2.27 -5.61 13.92
C LEU A 52 0.90 -5.29 14.53
N LYS A 53 0.85 -4.99 15.84
CA LYS A 53 -0.40 -4.63 16.53
C LYS A 53 -1.02 -3.37 15.94
N ASP A 54 -0.19 -2.36 15.64
CA ASP A 54 -0.65 -1.11 15.02
C ASP A 54 -1.15 -1.36 13.60
N LEU A 55 -0.47 -2.23 12.86
CA LEU A 55 -0.90 -2.64 11.53
C LEU A 55 -2.28 -3.29 11.54
N ILE A 56 -2.53 -4.24 12.44
CA ILE A 56 -3.84 -4.89 12.60
C ILE A 56 -4.90 -3.84 12.95
N LYS A 57 -4.61 -2.94 13.90
CA LYS A 57 -5.53 -1.84 14.26
C LYS A 57 -5.85 -0.95 13.08
N TYR A 58 -4.89 -0.64 12.19
CA TYR A 58 -5.15 0.18 11.01
C TYR A 58 -6.13 -0.48 10.03
N PHE A 59 -5.99 -1.78 9.80
CA PHE A 59 -6.90 -2.52 8.93
C PHE A 59 -8.28 -2.69 9.57
N GLN A 60 -8.36 -2.86 10.89
CA GLN A 60 -9.65 -3.01 11.60
C GLN A 60 -10.39 -1.67 11.78
N TYR A 61 -9.66 -0.59 12.11
CA TYR A 61 -10.21 0.72 12.45
C TYR A 61 -9.53 1.82 11.62
N PRO A 62 -9.92 2.01 10.34
CA PRO A 62 -9.30 2.98 9.44
C PRO A 62 -9.69 4.45 9.73
N GLY A 63 -9.76 4.85 11.00
CA GLY A 63 -10.11 6.22 11.42
C GLY A 63 -9.43 7.30 10.56
N ILE A 64 -10.26 8.22 10.08
CA ILE A 64 -10.14 9.04 8.87
C ILE A 64 -8.97 10.06 8.87
N TYR A 65 -8.35 10.19 7.67
CA TYR A 65 -7.50 11.27 7.10
C TYR A 65 -6.06 11.51 7.55
N ASN A 66 -5.57 10.96 8.66
CA ASN A 66 -4.16 11.18 9.02
C ASN A 66 -3.48 9.91 9.54
N ASN A 67 -3.42 8.89 8.68
CA ASN A 67 -2.76 7.64 9.02
C ASN A 67 -1.25 7.74 8.75
N PRO A 68 -0.37 7.61 9.78
CA PRO A 68 1.08 7.62 9.60
C PRO A 68 1.58 6.58 8.59
N LEU A 69 0.86 5.46 8.45
CA LEU A 69 1.13 4.42 7.46
C LEU A 69 0.93 4.96 6.04
N ILE A 70 -0.21 5.60 5.76
CA ILE A 70 -0.51 6.18 4.44
C ILE A 70 0.51 7.27 4.12
N ASN A 71 0.81 8.16 5.07
CA ASN A 71 1.80 9.22 4.89
C ASN A 71 3.21 8.65 4.60
N SER A 72 3.60 7.58 5.29
CA SER A 72 4.88 6.90 5.04
C SER A 72 4.93 6.33 3.62
N THR A 73 3.83 5.73 3.15
CA THR A 73 3.72 5.20 1.78
C THR A 73 3.75 6.31 0.74
N VAL A 74 3.06 7.42 0.97
CA VAL A 74 3.09 8.61 0.10
C VAL A 74 4.53 9.10 -0.04
N ASN A 75 5.25 9.31 1.07
CA ASN A 75 6.63 9.78 1.04
C ASN A 75 7.56 8.78 0.34
N LYS A 76 7.39 7.48 0.61
CA LYS A 76 8.18 6.42 -0.02
C LYS A 76 8.00 6.43 -1.54
N PHE A 77 6.76 6.48 -2.01
CA PHE A 77 6.45 6.49 -3.44
C PHE A 77 6.92 7.77 -4.12
N ALA A 78 6.70 8.95 -3.50
CA ALA A 78 7.23 10.22 -4.01
C ALA A 78 8.76 10.19 -4.17
N ASN A 79 9.48 9.61 -3.21
CA ASN A 79 10.93 9.44 -3.31
C ASN A 79 11.33 8.55 -4.50
N LYS A 80 10.57 7.49 -4.80
CA LYS A 80 10.84 6.65 -5.99
C LYS A 80 10.57 7.41 -7.29
N LEU A 81 9.50 8.19 -7.36
CA LEU A 81 9.18 9.03 -8.51
C LEU A 81 10.33 10.00 -8.82
N ASN A 82 10.88 10.63 -7.78
CA ASN A 82 12.02 11.52 -7.91
C ASN A 82 13.30 10.77 -8.33
N ASN A 83 13.66 9.70 -7.61
CA ASN A 83 14.92 9.00 -7.83
C ASN A 83 15.01 8.24 -9.16
N TYR A 84 13.90 7.66 -9.63
CA TYR A 84 13.91 6.77 -10.80
C TYR A 84 13.41 7.42 -12.09
N TYR A 85 12.60 8.47 -11.98
CA TYR A 85 11.98 9.12 -13.13
C TYR A 85 12.32 10.61 -13.23
N GLY A 86 13.09 11.16 -12.28
CA GLY A 86 13.49 12.56 -12.27
C GLY A 86 12.34 13.54 -12.02
N ILE A 87 11.19 13.07 -11.54
CA ILE A 87 10.03 13.92 -11.25
C ILE A 87 10.39 14.82 -10.06
N VAL A 88 10.16 16.13 -10.19
CA VAL A 88 10.54 17.09 -9.13
C VAL A 88 9.80 16.79 -7.82
N PRO A 89 10.43 17.00 -6.64
CA PRO A 89 9.88 16.54 -5.36
C PRO A 89 8.44 17.01 -5.06
N VAL A 90 8.10 18.23 -5.46
CA VAL A 90 6.75 18.79 -5.25
C VAL A 90 5.71 18.04 -6.07
N GLU A 91 5.97 17.80 -7.36
CA GLU A 91 5.06 17.07 -8.25
C GLU A 91 4.98 15.59 -7.86
N ALA A 92 6.11 14.97 -7.51
CA ALA A 92 6.16 13.60 -7.03
C ALA A 92 5.29 13.41 -5.79
N LEU A 93 5.31 14.37 -4.85
CA LEU A 93 4.46 14.34 -3.67
C LEU A 93 2.98 14.51 -4.01
N LEU A 94 2.63 15.37 -4.97
CA LEU A 94 1.25 15.54 -5.43
C LEU A 94 0.71 14.25 -6.06
N ILE A 95 1.46 13.66 -6.99
CA ILE A 95 1.14 12.37 -7.62
C ILE A 95 0.92 11.29 -6.55
N ALA A 96 1.83 11.21 -5.57
CA ALA A 96 1.75 10.21 -4.52
C ALA A 96 0.52 10.41 -3.61
N LYS A 97 0.18 11.66 -3.26
CA LYS A 97 -1.03 12.00 -2.49
C LYS A 97 -2.32 11.74 -3.24
N GLU A 98 -2.30 11.82 -4.57
CA GLU A 98 -3.46 11.54 -5.40
C GLU A 98 -3.70 10.03 -5.56
N LEU A 99 -2.62 9.24 -5.68
CA LEU A 99 -2.72 7.79 -5.93
C LEU A 99 -2.81 6.94 -4.66
N ILE A 100 -1.95 7.16 -3.67
CA ILE A 100 -1.76 6.22 -2.57
C ILE A 100 -2.96 6.16 -1.61
N PRO A 101 -3.54 7.28 -1.16
CA PRO A 101 -4.68 7.26 -0.24
C PRO A 101 -5.89 6.45 -0.76
N PRO A 102 -6.42 6.66 -1.99
CA PRO A 102 -7.57 5.89 -2.46
C PRO A 102 -7.23 4.39 -2.61
N VAL A 103 -6.03 4.05 -3.11
CA VAL A 103 -5.59 2.64 -3.18
C VAL A 103 -5.57 1.98 -1.81
N MET A 104 -4.97 2.62 -0.81
CA MET A 104 -4.88 2.03 0.53
C MET A 104 -6.24 1.96 1.23
N GLN A 105 -7.13 2.95 0.98
CA GLN A 105 -8.51 2.90 1.46
C GLN A 105 -9.26 1.72 0.84
N GLU A 106 -9.17 1.52 -0.47
CA GLU A 106 -9.80 0.41 -1.17
C GLU A 106 -9.22 -0.93 -0.69
N MET A 107 -7.90 -1.04 -0.51
CA MET A 107 -7.24 -2.23 0.04
C MET A 107 -7.79 -2.60 1.42
N ILE A 108 -7.97 -1.62 2.31
CA ILE A 108 -8.55 -1.85 3.63
C ILE A 108 -10.02 -2.28 3.51
N GLN A 109 -10.80 -1.67 2.62
CA GLN A 109 -12.19 -2.09 2.38
C GLN A 109 -12.25 -3.54 1.89
N GLN A 110 -11.42 -3.91 0.91
CA GLN A 110 -11.33 -5.28 0.39
C GLN A 110 -10.87 -6.28 1.46
N SER A 111 -10.02 -5.88 2.40
CA SER A 111 -9.57 -6.77 3.49
C SER A 111 -10.66 -7.19 4.47
N LYS A 112 -11.75 -6.42 4.52
CA LYS A 112 -12.93 -6.67 5.36
C LYS A 112 -14.06 -7.36 4.61
N ASN A 113 -13.94 -7.49 3.28
CA ASN A 113 -14.98 -8.09 2.48
C ASN A 113 -14.92 -9.62 2.58
N GLU A 114 -15.93 -10.22 3.21
CA GLU A 114 -16.03 -11.68 3.40
C GLU A 114 -16.05 -12.47 2.09
N GLN A 115 -16.51 -11.85 0.99
CA GLN A 115 -16.53 -12.47 -0.34
C GLN A 115 -15.18 -12.37 -1.05
N ASN A 116 -14.32 -11.41 -0.67
CA ASN A 116 -13.00 -11.22 -1.26
C ASN A 116 -11.89 -11.72 -0.34
N THR A 117 -11.55 -12.99 -0.48
CA THR A 117 -10.47 -13.57 0.33
C THR A 117 -9.06 -13.18 -0.15
N ASP A 118 -8.89 -12.47 -1.28
CA ASP A 118 -7.56 -12.13 -1.82
C ASP A 118 -6.82 -11.11 -0.96
N PHE A 119 -7.57 -10.20 -0.30
CA PHE A 119 -7.04 -9.17 0.60
C PHE A 119 -7.32 -9.45 2.07
N ALA A 120 -7.86 -10.63 2.42
CA ALA A 120 -8.12 -11.00 3.80
C ALA A 120 -6.88 -10.75 4.67
N LEU A 121 -7.06 -10.09 5.83
CA LEU A 121 -5.97 -9.63 6.69
C LEU A 121 -4.95 -10.74 7.00
N GLY A 122 -5.41 -11.96 7.29
CA GLY A 122 -4.53 -13.10 7.54
C GLY A 122 -3.61 -13.46 6.35
N LYS A 123 -4.11 -13.34 5.12
CA LYS A 123 -3.29 -13.56 3.91
C LYS A 123 -2.27 -12.44 3.73
N LEU A 124 -2.69 -11.18 3.92
CA LEU A 124 -1.79 -10.02 3.84
C LEU A 124 -0.61 -10.17 4.80
N LEU A 125 -0.90 -10.47 6.06
CA LEU A 125 0.13 -10.64 7.09
C LEU A 125 1.06 -11.82 6.78
N SER A 126 0.52 -12.96 6.34
CA SER A 126 1.31 -14.14 5.98
C SER A 126 2.28 -13.89 4.81
N MET A 127 1.87 -13.09 3.82
CA MET A 127 2.77 -12.76 2.70
C MET A 127 3.85 -11.77 3.08
N LEU A 128 3.49 -10.75 3.88
CA LEU A 128 4.48 -9.79 4.36
C LEU A 128 5.56 -10.51 5.19
N SER A 129 5.17 -11.52 5.98
CA SER A 129 6.07 -12.26 6.87
C SER A 129 6.89 -13.34 6.15
N GLY A 130 6.79 -13.43 4.82
CA GLY A 130 7.56 -14.38 4.02
C GLY A 130 7.19 -15.84 4.28
N ASN A 131 5.90 -16.14 4.52
CA ASN A 131 5.39 -17.47 4.85
C ASN A 131 5.86 -18.06 6.19
N TYR A 132 6.42 -17.24 7.10
CA TYR A 132 6.50 -17.65 8.50
C TYR A 132 5.09 -17.90 9.04
N ASN A 133 4.90 -19.02 9.75
CA ASN A 133 3.60 -19.54 10.16
C ASN A 133 2.96 -18.64 11.25
N MET A 134 2.41 -17.50 10.81
CA MET A 134 1.85 -16.44 11.65
C MET A 134 0.55 -16.84 12.36
N ASN A 135 -0.02 -18.00 12.01
CA ASN A 135 -1.22 -18.54 12.65
C ASN A 135 -1.05 -18.63 14.18
N ASN A 136 0.13 -19.00 14.68
CA ASN A 136 0.38 -19.08 16.11
C ASN A 136 0.41 -17.70 16.78
N LEU A 137 0.96 -16.69 16.10
CA LEU A 137 1.05 -15.32 16.64
C LEU A 137 -0.31 -14.61 16.60
N LEU A 138 -1.08 -14.80 15.51
CA LEU A 138 -2.43 -14.25 15.40
C LEU A 138 -3.38 -14.87 16.43
N SER A 139 -3.27 -16.18 16.68
CA SER A 139 -4.04 -16.85 17.73
C SER A 139 -3.70 -16.29 19.12
N GLN A 140 -2.43 -16.02 19.40
CA GLN A 140 -2.01 -15.41 20.67
C GLN A 140 -2.48 -13.95 20.82
N LEU A 141 -2.56 -13.20 19.71
CA LEU A 141 -3.05 -11.82 19.71
C LEU A 141 -4.58 -11.71 19.76
N ALA A 142 -5.31 -12.73 19.31
CA ALA A 142 -6.78 -12.78 19.39
C ALA A 142 -7.30 -13.15 20.79
N ILE A 143 -6.44 -13.70 21.66
CA ILE A 143 -6.78 -14.12 23.04
C ILE A 143 -6.44 -13.02 24.06
N ALA A 144 -5.71 -11.97 23.67
CA ALA A 144 -5.29 -10.85 24.52
C ALA A 144 -6.15 -9.60 24.32
#